data_AF-A0AAW5YRI4-F1
#
_entry.id   AF-A0AAW5YRI4-F1
#
_cell.length_a   1.000
_cell.length_b   1.000
_cell.length_c   1.000
_cell.angle_alpha   90.00
_cell.angle_beta   90.00
_cell.angle_gamma   90.00
#
_symmetry.space_group_name_H-M   'P 1'
#
loop_
_entity.id
_entity.type
_entity.pdbx_description
1 polymer ?
#
loop_
_entity_poly.entity_id
_entity_poly.type
_entity_poly.pdbx_seq_one_letter_code
_entity_poly.pdbx_strand_id
1 'polypeptide(L)' 'MLSQNNNLENIKEQLSRITDKTELVNDLTWIAYDLLNDEGYTKENAVESLVKVINRELGYISKIR' A
#
# COMPACT_ATOMS: atom_id res chain seq x y z
N MET A 1 14.33 30.73 -8.40
CA MET A 1 13.11 30.48 -7.60
C MET A 1 12.18 29.46 -8.27
N LEU A 2 11.83 29.58 -9.55
CA LEU A 2 10.98 28.59 -10.26
C LEU A 2 11.56 27.15 -10.27
N SER A 3 12.88 26.98 -10.45
CA SER A 3 13.48 25.62 -10.47
C SER A 3 13.52 24.94 -9.09
N GLN A 4 13.60 25.71 -8.00
CA GLN A 4 13.56 25.17 -6.64
C GLN A 4 12.16 24.67 -6.28
N ASN A 5 11.10 25.36 -6.73
CA ASN A 5 9.72 24.91 -6.55
C ASN A 5 9.42 23.62 -7.30
N ASN A 6 9.88 23.48 -8.56
CA ASN A 6 9.69 22.25 -9.33
C ASN A 6 10.40 21.04 -8.69
N ASN A 7 11.58 21.27 -8.06
CA ASN A 7 12.29 20.22 -7.33
C ASN A 7 11.55 19.81 -6.05
N LEU A 8 10.97 20.77 -5.32
CA LEU A 8 10.16 20.52 -4.13
C LEU A 8 8.89 19.72 -4.46
N GLU A 9 8.23 20.03 -5.58
CA GLU A 9 7.02 19.34 -6.02
C GLU A 9 7.32 17.89 -6.43
N ASN A 10 8.40 17.66 -7.17
CA ASN A 10 8.87 16.31 -7.51
C ASN A 10 9.25 15.48 -6.26
N ILE A 11 9.93 16.09 -5.28
CA ILE A 11 10.25 15.40 -4.02
C ILE A 11 8.98 15.01 -3.26
N LYS A 12 7.96 15.87 -3.22
CA LYS A 12 6.68 15.56 -2.59
C LYS A 12 5.97 14.38 -3.27
N GLU A 13 5.92 14.37 -4.60
CA GLU A 13 5.36 13.24 -5.34
C GLU A 13 6.11 11.93 -5.07
N GLN A 14 7.44 11.98 -5.02
CA GLN A 14 8.25 10.80 -4.70
C GLN A 14 8.00 10.30 -3.28
N LEU A 15 7.93 11.19 -2.29
CA LEU A 15 7.62 10.84 -0.91
C LEU A 15 6.21 10.27 -0.77
N SER A 16 5.23 10.81 -1.49
CA SER A 16 3.87 10.24 -1.53
C SER A 16 3.90 8.81 -2.04
N ARG A 17 4.54 8.56 -3.19
CA ARG A 17 4.66 7.22 -3.77
C ARG A 17 5.41 6.23 -2.86
N ILE A 18 6.41 6.70 -2.11
CA ILE A 18 7.12 5.87 -1.13
C ILE A 18 6.18 5.51 0.01
N THR A 19 5.45 6.48 0.55
CA THR A 19 4.48 6.28 1.63
C THR A 19 3.42 5.26 1.23
N ASP A 20 2.80 5.43 0.06
CA ASP A 20 1.80 4.50 -0.48
C ASP A 20 2.35 3.07 -0.58
N LYS A 21 3.59 2.91 -1.08
CA LYS A 21 4.25 1.60 -1.16
C LYS A 21 4.57 1.00 0.21
N THR A 22 4.98 1.81 1.18
CA THR A 22 5.27 1.36 2.54
C THR A 22 4.01 0.88 3.24
N GLU A 23 2.89 1.57 3.06
CA GLU A 23 1.58 1.14 3.58
C GLU A 23 1.15 -0.20 2.97
N LEU A 24 1.28 -0.36 1.66
CA LEU A 24 1.02 -1.64 0.98
C LEU A 24 1.89 -2.78 1.54
N VAL A 25 3.20 -2.56 1.69
CA VAL A 25 4.12 -3.58 2.23
C VAL A 25 3.76 -3.93 3.68
N ASN A 26 3.36 -2.96 4.49
CA ASN A 26 2.94 -3.18 5.86
C ASN A 26 1.71 -4.09 5.92
N ASP A 27 0.68 -3.82 5.11
CA ASP A 27 -0.53 -4.64 5.09
C ASP A 27 -0.27 -6.08 4.64
N LEU A 28 0.57 -6.26 3.62
CA LEU A 28 0.98 -7.60 3.17
C LEU A 28 1.76 -8.34 4.26
N THR A 29 2.57 -7.63 5.03
CA THR A 29 3.36 -8.20 6.13
C THR A 29 2.46 -8.68 7.26
N TRP A 30 1.41 -7.93 7.62
CA TRP A 30 0.44 -8.36 8.62
C TRP A 30 -0.34 -9.60 8.18
N ILE A 31 -0.81 -9.63 6.93
CA ILE A 31 -1.49 -10.84 6.39
C ILE A 31 -0.57 -12.07 6.45
N ALA A 32 0.71 -11.90 6.09
CA ALA A 32 1.68 -12.98 6.16
C ALA A 32 2.00 -13.40 7.61
N TYR A 33 2.07 -12.44 8.52
CA TYR A 33 2.29 -12.69 9.94
C TYR A 33 1.14 -13.47 10.55
N ASP A 34 -0.11 -13.06 10.30
CA ASP A 34 -1.31 -13.71 10.80
C ASP A 34 -1.40 -15.13 10.25
N LEU A 35 -1.19 -15.32 8.94
CA LEU A 35 -1.19 -16.65 8.31
C LEU A 35 -0.10 -17.59 8.87
N LEU A 36 1.01 -17.04 9.37
CA LEU A 36 2.10 -17.83 9.95
C LEU A 36 1.88 -18.15 11.43
N ASN A 37 1.30 -17.23 12.20
CA ASN A 37 1.33 -17.28 13.67
C ASN A 37 -0.04 -17.46 14.33
N ASP A 38 -1.14 -17.15 13.62
CA ASP A 38 -2.48 -17.32 14.16
C ASP A 38 -3.07 -18.67 13.69
N GLU A 39 -3.23 -19.60 14.63
CA GLU A 39 -3.79 -20.93 14.38
C GLU A 39 -5.24 -20.89 13.85
N GLY A 40 -5.98 -19.81 14.12
CA GLY A 40 -7.33 -19.60 13.62
C GLY A 40 -7.40 -18.90 12.27
N TYR A 41 -6.29 -18.36 11.78
CA TYR A 41 -6.25 -17.60 10.53
C TYR A 41 -5.96 -18.53 9.34
N THR A 42 -6.98 -18.80 8.54
CA THR A 42 -6.87 -19.76 7.44
C THR A 42 -6.34 -19.12 6.16
N LYS A 43 -6.01 -19.97 5.18
CA LYS A 43 -5.64 -19.51 3.83
C LYS A 43 -6.77 -18.72 3.17
N GLU A 44 -8.03 -19.11 3.41
CA GLU A 44 -9.21 -18.39 2.93
C GLU A 44 -9.27 -16.98 3.52
N ASN A 45 -8.97 -16.82 4.82
CA ASN A 45 -8.89 -15.48 5.45
C ASN A 45 -7.77 -14.63 4.83
N ALA A 46 -6.61 -15.25 4.56
CA ALA A 46 -5.49 -14.57 3.89
C ALA A 46 -5.90 -14.08 2.49
N VAL A 47 -6.54 -14.94 1.70
CA VAL A 47 -7.01 -14.59 0.34
C VAL A 47 -8.04 -13.47 0.40
N GLU A 48 -9.01 -13.53 1.31
CA GLU A 48 -10.01 -12.46 1.46
C GLU A 48 -9.36 -11.12 1.82
N SER A 49 -8.37 -11.14 2.72
CA SER A 49 -7.62 -9.96 3.13
C SER A 49 -6.78 -9.39 1.99
N LEU A 50 -6.11 -10.24 1.20
CA LEU A 50 -5.36 -9.83 0.01
C LEU A 50 -6.27 -9.18 -1.04
N VAL A 51 -7.46 -9.73 -1.28
CA VAL A 51 -8.43 -9.16 -2.21
C VAL A 51 -8.88 -7.76 -1.76
N LYS A 52 -9.09 -7.55 -0.45
CA LYS A 52 -9.42 -6.23 0.11
C LYS A 52 -8.29 -5.22 -0.13
N VAL A 53 -7.03 -5.62 0.13
CA VAL A 53 -5.85 -4.79 -0.15
C VAL A 53 -5.77 -4.44 -1.64
N ILE A 54 -5.86 -5.43 -2.54
CA ILE A 54 -5.80 -5.21 -4.00
C ILE A 54 -6.92 -4.26 -4.45
N ASN A 55 -8.15 -4.46 -3.99
CA ASN A 55 -9.28 -3.59 -4.36
C ASN A 55 -9.09 -2.15 -3.88
N ARG A 56 -8.50 -1.96 -2.68
CA ARG A 56 -8.15 -0.63 -2.19
C ARG A 56 -7.08 0.03 -3.07
N GLU A 57 -6.01 -0.69 -3.41
CA GLU A 57 -4.95 -0.17 -4.27
C GLU A 57 -5.47 0.18 -5.68
N LEU A 58 -6.30 -0.69 -6.27
CA LEU A 58 -6.93 -0.41 -7.57
C LEU A 58 -7.92 0.77 -7.49
N GLY A 59 -8.66 0.87 -6.39
CA GLY A 59 -9.55 2.01 -6.11
C GLY A 59 -8.81 3.32 -5.87
N TYR A 60 -7.59 3.27 -5.36
CA TYR A 60 -6.71 4.44 -5.22
C TYR A 60 -6.16 4.86 -6.59
N ILE A 61 -5.70 3.89 -7.39
CA ILE A 61 -5.25 4.11 -8.77
C ILE A 61 -6.36 4.72 -9.64
N SER A 62 -7.62 4.31 -9.46
CA SER A 62 -8.76 4.86 -10.21
C SER A 62 -9.19 6.26 -9.78
N LYS A 63 -8.85 6.71 -8.57
CA LYS A 63 -9.16 8.06 -8.08
C LYS A 63 -8.09 9.09 -8.43
N ILE A 64 -6.85 8.65 -8.66
CA ILE A 64 -5.69 9.51 -8.96
C ILE A 64 -5.51 9.73 -10.47
N ARG A 65 -6.09 8.86 -11.31
CA ARG A 65 -5.96 8.89 -12.78
C ARG A 65 -7.20 9.49 -13.44
#